data_AF-A0A1Q6L610-F1
#
_entry.id   AF-A0A1Q6L610-F1
#
_cell.length_a   1.000
_cell.length_b   1.000
_cell.length_c   1.000
_cell.angle_alpha   90.00
_cell.angle_beta   90.00
_cell.angle_gamma   90.00
#
_symmetry.space_group_name_H-M   'P 1'
#
loop_
_entity.id
_entity.type
_entity.pdbx_description
1 polymer ?
#
loop_
_entity_poly.entity_id
_entity_poly.type
_entity_poly.pdbx_seq_one_letter_code
_entity_poly.pdbx_strand_id
1 'polypeptide(L)'
;MDKVNNVIDIIKDMTFINKLRFVVCVFSSGYLNFKYDKKEYYKQYDKLLREWDEEYSKSFFDARKYPIILFVLAKMMEMNEGDE
;
A
#
# COMPACT_ATOMS: atom_id res chain seq x y z
N MET A 1 11.13 -18.41 -0.55
CA MET A 1 10.28 -18.19 0.64
C MET A 1 10.73 -17.00 1.46
N ASP A 2 12.03 -16.86 1.75
CA ASP A 2 12.55 -15.83 2.67
C ASP A 2 12.23 -14.37 2.24
N LYS A 3 12.28 -14.06 0.94
CA LYS A 3 11.91 -12.72 0.44
C LYS A 3 10.45 -12.35 0.74
N VAL A 4 9.52 -13.30 0.58
CA VAL A 4 8.07 -13.08 0.79
C VAL A 4 7.79 -12.91 2.29
N ASN A 5 8.38 -13.76 3.13
CA ASN A 5 8.24 -13.67 4.59
C ASN A 5 8.73 -12.33 5.12
N ASN A 6 9.88 -11.84 4.63
CA ASN A 6 10.41 -10.53 5.01
C ASN A 6 9.46 -9.36 4.67
N VAL A 7 8.82 -9.38 3.49
CA VAL A 7 7.86 -8.33 3.09
C VAL A 7 6.59 -8.39 3.95
N ILE A 8 6.09 -9.59 4.24
CA ILE A 8 4.93 -9.79 5.11
C ILE A 8 5.20 -9.24 6.51
N ASP A 9 6.38 -9.52 7.07
CA ASP A 9 6.71 -9.07 8.42
C ASP A 9 6.91 -7.55 8.48
N ILE A 10 7.50 -6.93 7.45
CA ILE A 10 7.54 -5.47 7.32
C ILE A 10 6.12 -4.88 7.33
N ILE A 11 5.18 -5.46 6.57
CA ILE A 11 3.79 -4.98 6.53
C ILE A 11 3.12 -5.15 7.90
N LYS A 12 3.36 -6.26 8.61
CA LYS A 12 2.81 -6.49 9.95
C LYS A 12 3.32 -5.45 10.96
N ASP A 13 4.59 -5.08 10.88
CA ASP A 13 5.23 -4.14 11.80
C ASP A 13 4.89 -2.66 11.50
N MET A 14 4.26 -2.36 10.36
CA MET A 14 3.79 -1.00 10.06
C MET A 14 2.74 -0.53 11.08
N THR A 15 2.81 0.76 11.40
CA THR A 15 1.76 1.47 12.15
C THR A 15 0.42 1.36 11.41
N PHE A 16 -0.68 1.47 12.15
CA PHE A 16 -2.03 1.43 11.58
C PHE A 16 -2.20 2.41 10.42
N ILE A 17 -1.76 3.66 10.59
CA ILE A 17 -1.83 4.70 9.55
C ILE A 17 -0.99 4.31 8.33
N ASN A 18 0.22 3.76 8.52
CA ASN A 18 1.05 3.34 7.39
C ASN A 18 0.45 2.14 6.64
N LYS A 19 -0.25 1.23 7.32
CA LYS A 19 -1.03 0.16 6.67
C LYS A 19 -2.16 0.74 5.81
N LEU A 20 -2.89 1.74 6.31
CA LEU A 20 -3.92 2.42 5.53
C LEU A 20 -3.34 3.11 4.29
N ARG A 21 -2.27 3.90 4.47
CA ARG A 21 -1.55 4.55 3.37
C ARG A 21 -1.07 3.52 2.34
N PHE A 22 -0.50 2.41 2.80
CA PHE A 22 -0.04 1.34 1.93
C PHE A 22 -1.18 0.76 1.10
N VAL A 23 -2.31 0.42 1.72
CA VAL A 23 -3.48 -0.15 1.04
C VAL A 23 -4.06 0.81 0.00
N VAL A 24 -4.19 2.09 0.33
CA VAL A 24 -4.62 3.14 -0.61
C VAL A 24 -3.66 3.23 -1.80
N CYS A 25 -2.36 3.18 -1.55
CA CYS A 25 -1.32 3.21 -2.57
C CYS A 25 -1.35 1.96 -3.47
N VAL A 26 -1.58 0.78 -2.90
CA VAL A 26 -1.73 -0.50 -3.61
C VAL A 26 -2.94 -0.48 -4.53
N PHE A 27 -4.12 -0.11 -4.02
CA PHE A 27 -5.37 -0.14 -4.80
C PHE A 27 -5.49 1.00 -5.82
N SER A 28 -4.80 2.12 -5.62
CA SER A 28 -4.65 3.15 -6.65
C SER A 28 -3.68 2.75 -7.76
N SER A 29 -2.78 1.79 -7.50
CA SER A 29 -1.78 1.35 -8.47
C SER A 29 -2.33 0.32 -9.46
N GLY A 30 -1.95 0.45 -10.72
CA GLY A 30 -2.26 -0.52 -11.78
C GLY A 30 -1.39 -1.77 -11.76
N TYR A 31 -0.29 -1.75 -10.99
CA TYR A 31 0.84 -2.69 -11.12
C TYR A 31 0.62 -4.06 -10.49
N LEU A 32 -0.33 -4.19 -9.57
CA LEU A 32 -0.57 -5.43 -8.82
C LEU A 32 -1.93 -6.00 -9.18
N ASN A 33 -1.98 -7.25 -9.65
CA ASN A 33 -3.23 -7.86 -10.08
C ASN A 33 -3.93 -8.58 -8.91
N PHE A 34 -4.90 -7.91 -8.28
CA PHE A 34 -5.70 -8.50 -7.20
C PHE A 34 -7.06 -8.98 -7.71
N LYS A 35 -7.56 -10.07 -7.14
CA LYS A 35 -8.93 -10.58 -7.37
C LYS A 35 -10.03 -9.70 -6.74
N TYR A 36 -9.65 -8.65 -6.00
CA TYR A 36 -10.56 -7.76 -5.29
C TYR A 36 -11.03 -6.61 -6.18
N ASP A 37 -12.22 -6.06 -5.88
CA ASP A 37 -12.68 -4.80 -6.48
C ASP A 37 -11.83 -3.64 -5.95
N LYS A 38 -10.75 -3.34 -6.68
CA LYS A 38 -9.81 -2.27 -6.32
C LYS A 38 -10.51 -0.93 -6.11
N LYS A 39 -11.56 -0.63 -6.88
CA LYS A 39 -12.24 0.67 -6.84
C LYS A 39 -13.05 0.82 -5.55
N GLU A 40 -13.75 -0.23 -5.16
CA GLU A 40 -14.54 -0.21 -3.93
C GLU A 40 -13.64 -0.16 -2.69
N TYR A 41 -12.63 -1.04 -2.63
CA TYR A 41 -11.68 -1.03 -1.51
C TYR A 41 -10.89 0.28 -1.43
N TYR A 42 -10.44 0.83 -2.57
CA TYR A 42 -9.78 2.14 -2.58
C TYR A 42 -10.65 3.22 -1.93
N LYS A 43 -11.94 3.31 -2.29
CA LYS A 43 -12.85 4.31 -1.71
C LYS A 43 -13.02 4.14 -0.20
N GLN A 44 -13.17 2.90 0.26
CA GLN A 44 -13.33 2.61 1.69
C GLN A 44 -12.09 3.02 2.49
N TYR A 45 -10.90 2.64 2.01
CA TYR A 45 -9.65 2.95 2.71
C TYR A 45 -9.21 4.40 2.54
N ASP A 46 -9.51 5.07 1.42
CA ASP A 46 -9.27 6.51 1.25
C ASP A 46 -10.12 7.31 2.26
N LYS A 47 -11.42 6.97 2.38
CA LYS A 47 -12.29 7.61 3.38
C LYS A 47 -11.75 7.41 4.80
N LEU A 48 -11.41 6.16 5.15
CA LEU A 48 -10.88 5.86 6.46
C LEU A 48 -9.56 6.61 6.71
N LEU A 49 -8.62 6.61 5.76
CA LEU A 49 -7.37 7.33 5.92
C LEU A 49 -7.57 8.84 6.15
N ARG A 50 -8.53 9.48 5.46
CA ARG A 50 -8.87 10.90 5.69
C ARG A 50 -9.40 11.21 7.09
N GLU A 51 -10.01 10.23 7.76
CA GLU A 51 -10.50 10.37 9.13
C GLU A 51 -9.36 10.30 10.15
N TRP A 52 -8.33 9.51 9.87
CA TRP A 52 -7.23 9.22 10.82
C TRP A 52 -5.94 10.01 10.55
N ASP A 53 -5.79 10.58 9.36
CA ASP A 53 -4.57 11.29 8.92
C ASP A 53 -4.93 12.69 8.42
N GLU A 54 -4.79 13.68 9.30
CA GLU A 54 -5.09 15.08 8.99
C GLU A 54 -4.26 15.63 7.84
N GLU A 55 -3.01 15.20 7.69
CA GLU A 55 -2.13 15.64 6.62
C GLU A 55 -2.64 15.11 5.28
N TYR A 56 -3.01 13.84 5.23
CA TYR A 56 -3.64 13.22 4.06
C TYR A 56 -5.00 13.85 3.73
N SER A 57 -5.80 14.18 4.75
CA SER A 57 -7.12 14.77 4.56
C SER A 57 -7.08 16.12 3.83
N LYS A 58 -6.04 16.92 4.10
CA LYS A 58 -5.86 18.29 3.61
C LYS A 58 -5.03 18.39 2.32
N SER A 59 -4.36 17.33 1.88
CA SER A 59 -3.37 17.37 0.80
C SER A 59 -3.48 16.18 -0.16
N PHE A 60 -2.87 16.30 -1.33
CA PHE A 60 -2.62 15.14 -2.18
C PHE A 60 -1.62 14.19 -1.51
N PHE A 61 -1.84 12.89 -1.68
CA PHE A 61 -0.95 11.85 -1.18
C PHE A 61 0.40 11.91 -1.88
N ASP A 62 1.46 12.19 -1.13
CA ASP A 62 2.83 12.11 -1.63
C ASP A 62 3.51 10.83 -1.10
N ALA A 63 3.53 9.79 -1.94
CA ALA A 63 4.16 8.51 -1.60
C ALA A 63 5.66 8.63 -1.26
N ARG A 64 6.35 9.69 -1.73
CA ARG A 64 7.78 9.92 -1.44
C ARG A 64 8.05 10.20 0.03
N LYS A 65 7.04 10.68 0.77
CA LYS A 65 7.12 10.86 2.23
C LYS A 65 7.16 9.52 2.99
N TYR A 66 6.85 8.41 2.32
CA TYR A 66 6.71 7.10 2.95
C TYR A 66 7.61 6.06 2.28
N PRO A 67 8.95 6.12 2.47
CA PRO A 67 9.90 5.21 1.82
C PRO A 67 9.59 3.72 2.05
N ILE A 68 9.07 3.36 3.23
CA ILE A 68 8.73 1.97 3.55
C ILE A 68 7.58 1.44 2.67
N ILE A 69 6.62 2.30 2.31
CA ILE A 69 5.50 1.95 1.43
C ILE A 69 6.02 1.72 0.01
N LEU A 70 6.87 2.63 -0.49
CA LEU A 70 7.50 2.50 -1.79
C LEU A 70 8.37 1.24 -1.88
N PHE A 71 9.14 0.94 -0.83
CA PHE A 71 9.96 -0.26 -0.75
C PHE A 71 9.12 -1.53 -0.86
N VAL A 72 8.05 -1.65 -0.07
CA VAL A 72 7.15 -2.82 -0.11
C VAL A 72 6.50 -2.96 -1.49
N LEU A 73 5.99 -1.86 -2.07
CA LEU A 73 5.42 -1.87 -3.41
C LEU A 73 6.42 -2.35 -4.47
N ALA A 74 7.65 -1.83 -4.46
CA ALA A 74 8.71 -2.26 -5.38
C ALA A 74 9.04 -3.75 -5.23
N LYS A 75 9.14 -4.26 -3.99
CA LYS A 75 9.33 -5.69 -3.75
C LYS A 75 8.16 -6.53 -4.28
N MET A 76 6.92 -6.07 -4.10
CA MET A 76 5.75 -6.77 -4.63
C MET A 76 5.74 -6.79 -6.16
N MET A 77 6.15 -5.69 -6.81
CA MET A 77 6.30 -5.64 -8.28
C MET A 77 7.38 -6.60 -8.76
N GLU A 78 8.57 -6.61 -8.16
CA GLU A 78 9.64 -7.58 -8.47
C GLU A 78 9.15 -9.03 -8.37
N MET A 79 8.36 -9.34 -7.33
CA MET A 79 7.80 -10.68 -7.15
C MET A 79 6.70 -11.01 -8.16
N ASN A 80 5.94 -10.04 -8.63
CA ASN A 80 4.87 -10.22 -9.61
C ASN A 80 5.40 -10.33 -11.05
N GLU A 81 6.56 -9.74 -11.35
CA GLU A 81 7.25 -9.86 -12.63
C GLU A 81 8.04 -11.18 -12.77
N GLY A 82 8.39 -11.83 -11.65
CA GLY A 82 9.17 -13.07 -11.63
C GLY A 82 8.37 -14.36 -11.88
N ASP A 83 7.08 -14.26 -12.24
CA ASP A 83 6.20 -15.40 -12.57
C ASP A 83 6.13 -15.69 -14.10
N GLU A 84 7.14 -15.27 -14.88
CA GLU A 84 7.38 -15.70 -16.27
C GLU A 84 8.38 -16.87 -16.37
#